data_AF-A0A915IAY5-F1
#
_entry.id   AF-A0A915IAY5-F1
#
_cell.length_a   1.000
_cell.length_b   1.000
_cell.length_c   1.000
_cell.angle_alpha   90.00
_cell.angle_beta   90.00
_cell.angle_gamma   90.00
#
_symmetry.space_group_name_H-M   'P 1'
#
loop_
_entity.id
_entity.type
_entity.pdbx_description
1 polymer ?
#
loop_
_entity_poly.entity_id
_entity_poly.type
_entity_poly.pdbx_seq_one_letter_code
_entity_poly.pdbx_strand_id
1 'polypeptide(L)' 'MIKRAKCQEKKSWRQRQPMLMEVSLVGALLLYSTISLEYFPPSNVTCCTLIWFRALGFVAFYGSMTLKLR' A
#
# COMPACT_ATOMS: atom_id res chain seq x y z
N MET A 1 -14.70 0.25 37.16
CA MET A 1 -13.45 0.72 36.52
C MET A 1 -13.24 0.14 35.10
N ILE A 2 -14.28 0.03 34.25
CA ILE A 2 -14.23 -0.75 32.97
C ILE A 2 -14.37 0.12 31.70
N LYS A 3 -14.58 1.44 31.81
CA LYS A 3 -14.91 2.29 30.64
C LYS A 3 -13.72 2.77 29.79
N ARG A 4 -12.47 2.53 30.19
CA ARG A 4 -11.29 3.10 29.50
C ARG A 4 -10.83 2.31 28.25
N ALA A 5 -11.17 1.02 28.13
CA ALA A 5 -10.72 0.19 27.00
C ALA A 5 -11.41 0.53 25.66
N LYS A 6 -12.71 0.85 25.67
CA LYS A 6 -13.48 1.12 24.42
C LYS A 6 -13.23 2.49 23.77
N CYS A 7 -12.51 3.42 24.42
CA CYS A 7 -12.24 4.76 23.86
C CYS A 7 -10.97 4.82 23.00
N GLN A 8 -10.03 3.88 23.20
CA GLN A 8 -8.78 3.82 22.43
C GLN A 8 -9.01 3.34 20.99
N GLU A 9 -9.95 2.41 20.77
CA GLU A 9 -10.29 1.93 19.43
C GLU A 9 -10.90 3.04 18.55
N LYS A 10 -11.69 3.95 19.14
CA LYS A 10 -12.33 5.05 18.40
C LYS A 10 -11.38 6.20 18.06
N LYS A 11 -10.27 6.37 18.78
CA LYS A 11 -9.26 7.42 18.48
C LYS A 11 -8.22 7.00 17.45
N SER A 12 -8.05 5.69 17.21
CA SER A 12 -7.05 5.14 16.28
C SER A 12 -7.28 5.58 14.81
N TRP A 13 -8.53 5.65 14.36
CA TRP A 13 -8.87 5.95 12.96
C TRP A 13 -8.58 7.40 12.54
N ARG A 14 -8.54 8.35 13.48
CA ARG A 14 -8.40 9.78 13.18
C ARG A 14 -6.95 10.29 13.19
N GLN A 15 -6.00 9.48 13.69
CA GLN A 15 -4.56 9.78 13.70
C GLN A 15 -3.81 9.07 12.57
N ARG A 16 -4.53 8.45 11.64
CA ARG A 16 -3.91 7.85 10.46
C ARG A 16 -3.60 8.99 9.51
N GLN A 17 -2.34 9.45 9.52
CA GLN A 17 -1.85 10.45 8.58
C GLN A 17 -2.42 10.14 7.19
N PRO A 18 -3.09 11.08 6.50
CA PRO A 18 -3.72 10.83 5.20
C PRO A 18 -2.75 10.17 4.21
N MET A 19 -1.46 10.52 4.32
CA MET A 19 -0.35 9.95 3.58
C MET A 19 -0.21 8.41 3.72
N LEU A 20 -0.49 7.82 4.89
CA LEU A 20 -0.46 6.36 5.06
C LEU A 20 -1.61 5.65 4.34
N MET A 21 -2.78 6.29 4.27
CA MET A 21 -3.91 5.73 3.50
C MET A 21 -3.63 5.82 2.00
N GLU A 22 -3.13 6.97 1.54
CA GLU A 22 -2.80 7.19 0.12
C GLU A 22 -1.74 6.20 -0.37
N VAL A 23 -0.64 5.99 0.38
CA VAL A 23 0.42 5.04 0.01
C VAL A 23 -0.11 3.60 -0.08
N SER A 24 -1.01 3.20 0.83
CA SER A 24 -1.63 1.87 0.75
C SER A 24 -2.58 1.71 -0.43
N LEU A 25 -3.30 2.77 -0.79
CA LEU A 25 -4.22 2.79 -1.93
C LEU A 25 -3.44 2.76 -3.26
N VAL A 26 -2.36 3.54 -3.35
CA VAL A 26 -1.42 3.54 -4.47
C VAL A 26 -0.80 2.15 -4.64
N GLY A 27 -0.33 1.52 -3.57
CA GLY A 27 0.19 0.15 -3.63
C GLY A 27 -0.82 -0.86 -4.19
N ALA A 28 -2.09 -0.77 -3.79
CA ALA A 28 -3.16 -1.63 -4.31
C ALA A 28 -3.46 -1.37 -5.80
N LEU A 29 -3.51 -0.11 -6.22
CA LEU A 29 -3.71 0.28 -7.62
C LEU A 29 -2.56 -0.21 -8.52
N LEU A 30 -1.32 -0.14 -8.04
CA LEU A 30 -0.16 -0.70 -8.74
C LEU A 30 -0.28 -2.22 -8.90
N LEU A 31 -0.62 -2.96 -7.84
CA LEU A 31 -0.82 -4.40 -7.94
C LEU A 31 -1.92 -4.76 -8.96
N TYR A 32 -3.04 -4.05 -8.91
CA TYR A 32 -4.16 -4.30 -9.83
C TYR A 32 -3.80 -4.02 -11.28
N SER A 33 -3.02 -2.96 -11.52
CA SER A 33 -2.47 -2.66 -12.85
C SER A 33 -1.51 -3.75 -13.33
N THR A 34 -0.69 -4.30 -12.42
CA THR A 34 0.24 -5.41 -12.71
C THR A 34 -0.52 -6.66 -13.15
N ILE A 35 -1.59 -7.03 -12.43
CA ILE A 35 -2.46 -8.16 -12.78
C ILE A 35 -3.13 -7.94 -14.14
N SER A 36 -3.57 -6.71 -14.42
CA SER A 36 -4.20 -6.36 -15.70
C SER A 36 -3.23 -6.50 -16.89
N LEU A 37 -1.92 -6.27 -16.67
CA LEU A 37 -0.90 -6.41 -17.69
C LEU A 37 -0.52 -7.88 -17.98
N GLU A 38 -0.69 -8.78 -17.02
CA GLU A 38 -0.45 -10.22 -17.22
C GLU A 38 -1.48 -10.86 -18.18
N TYR A 39 -2.66 -10.25 -18.34
CA TYR A 39 -3.65 -10.68 -19.32
C TYR A 39 -3.24 -10.40 -20.78
N PHE A 40 -2.23 -9.57 -21.03
CA PHE A 40 -1.73 -9.26 -22.38
C PHE A 40 -0.58 -10.19 -22.77
N PRO A 41 -0.39 -10.49 -24.08
CA PRO A 41 0.68 -11.36 -24.55
C PRO A 41 2.06 -10.85 -24.11
N PRO A 42 3.01 -11.77 -23.84
CA PRO A 42 4.34 -11.40 -23.32
C PRO A 42 5.08 -10.55 -24.35
N SER A 43 5.24 -9.27 -24.03
CA SER A 43 6.01 -8.30 -24.80
C SER A 43 7.14 -7.73 -23.95
N ASN A 44 8.25 -7.34 -24.59
CA ASN A 44 9.41 -6.75 -23.91
C ASN A 44 9.01 -5.55 -23.03
N VAL A 45 8.04 -4.75 -23.49
CA VAL A 45 7.54 -3.58 -22.75
C VAL A 45 6.76 -3.97 -21.49
N THR A 46 5.96 -5.05 -21.56
CA THR A 46 5.17 -5.54 -20.42
C THR A 46 6.08 -6.09 -19.35
N CYS A 47 7.12 -6.85 -19.72
CA CYS A 47 8.09 -7.41 -18.78
C CYS A 47 8.85 -6.31 -18.01
N CYS A 48 9.34 -5.27 -18.70
CA CYS A 48 9.94 -4.11 -18.04
C CYS A 48 8.95 -3.40 -17.12
N THR A 49 7.71 -3.23 -17.55
CA THR A 49 6.69 -2.55 -16.73
C THR A 49 6.37 -3.36 -15.46
N LEU A 50 6.24 -4.68 -15.57
CA LEU A 50 6.01 -5.58 -14.42
C LEU A 50 7.12 -5.48 -13.37
N ILE A 51 8.41 -5.41 -13.79
CA ILE A 51 9.54 -5.29 -12.87
C ILE A 51 9.48 -3.97 -12.08
N TRP A 52 9.14 -2.88 -12.77
CA TRP A 52 9.02 -1.55 -12.17
C TRP A 52 7.84 -1.44 -11.21
N PHE A 53 6.67 -1.94 -11.61
CA PHE A 53 5.48 -1.95 -10.75
C PHE A 53 5.70 -2.75 -9.47
N ARG A 54 6.39 -3.89 -9.57
CA ARG A 54 6.70 -4.73 -8.41
C ARG A 54 7.71 -4.07 -7.47
N ALA A 55 8.73 -3.39 -8.00
CA ALA A 55 9.69 -2.61 -7.21
C ALA A 55 9.01 -1.42 -6.50
N LEU A 56 8.15 -0.69 -7.21
CA LEU A 56 7.39 0.44 -6.65
C LEU A 56 6.42 -0.01 -5.55
N GLY A 57 5.74 -1.14 -5.72
CA GLY A 57 4.89 -1.73 -4.69
C GLY A 57 5.67 -2.10 -3.42
N PHE A 58 6.87 -2.68 -3.58
CA PHE A 58 7.77 -2.98 -2.46
C PHE A 58 8.20 -1.72 -1.71
N VAL A 59 8.67 -0.70 -2.43
CA VAL A 59 9.09 0.58 -1.82
C VAL A 59 7.94 1.27 -1.10
N ALA A 60 6.74 1.28 -1.67
CA ALA A 60 5.56 1.86 -1.04
C ALA A 60 5.18 1.13 0.27
N PHE A 61 5.22 -0.20 0.26
CA PHE A 61 4.88 -1.00 1.43
C PHE A 61 5.93 -0.89 2.54
N TYR A 62 7.21 -1.05 2.20
CA TYR A 62 8.31 -0.93 3.14
C TYR A 62 8.44 0.49 3.69
N GLY A 63 8.29 1.52 2.84
CA GLY A 63 8.30 2.91 3.27
C GLY A 63 7.19 3.22 4.28
N SER A 64 5.99 2.65 4.10
CA SER A 64 4.88 2.77 5.05
C SER A 64 5.14 2.05 6.38
N MET A 65 5.80 0.89 6.35
CA MET A 65 6.18 0.17 7.57
C MET A 65 7.27 0.90 8.36
N THR A 66 8.30 1.44 7.70
CA THR A 66 9.37 2.18 8.36
C THR A 66 8.84 3.45 9.05
N LEU A 67 7.84 4.11 8.47
CA LEU A 67 7.25 5.33 9.05
C LEU A 67 6.41 5.05 10.31
N LYS A 68 5.90 3.81 10.47
CA LYS A 68 5.18 3.38 11.70
C LYS A 68 6.11 2.97 12.84
N LEU A 69 7.37 2.65 12.54
CA LEU A 69 8.31 2.08 13.51
C LEU A 69 9.09 3.15 14.32
N ARG A 70 8.81 4.43 14.09
CA ARG A 70 9.43 5.56 14.79
C ARG A 70 8.38 6.39 15.50
#